data_AF-A0AAD6BNG8-F1
#
_entry.id   AF-A0AAD6BNG8-F1
#
_cell.length_a   1.000
_cell.length_b   1.000
_cell.length_c   1.000
_cell.angle_alpha   90.00
_cell.angle_beta   90.00
_cell.angle_gamma   90.00
#
_symmetry.space_group_name_H-M   'P 1'
#
loop_
_entity.id
_entity.type
_entity.pdbx_description
1 polymer ?
#
loop_
_entity_poly.entity_id
_entity_poly.type
_entity_poly.pdbx_seq_one_letter_code
_entity_poly.pdbx_strand_id
1 'polypeptide(L)'
;MDLTNSKVLDTQLIQSNEVSSSNAMELEGLKRGLQKLKDEGVTIASITTDRHGSVQKYMREKEPSIEHWFDVWHVAKGIRKKLDAKGKRKILNILLMWSKSISHHVYWVASTSQGDGPLVVEKWLSLLNHVINVHTGHGQLFQSCVHGPLEQNDERDWLIKGSKPYKELELIVKSKLLLKDIACLSPA
;
A
#
# COMPACT_ATOMS: atom_id res chain seq x y z
N MET A 1 -16.69 -6.47 -8.93
CA MET A 1 -16.52 -7.12 -10.25
C MET A 1 -16.34 -8.60 -9.99
N ASP A 2 -17.11 -9.45 -10.63
CA ASP A 2 -16.81 -10.87 -10.69
C ASP A 2 -15.65 -11.06 -11.66
N LEU A 3 -14.47 -11.40 -11.14
CA LEU A 3 -13.26 -11.58 -11.94
C LEU A 3 -13.30 -12.84 -12.80
N THR A 4 -14.10 -13.85 -12.40
CA THR A 4 -14.26 -15.10 -13.16
C THR A 4 -14.92 -14.82 -14.50
N ASN A 5 -15.98 -14.01 -14.47
CA ASN A 5 -16.79 -13.69 -15.65
C ASN A 5 -16.52 -12.28 -16.18
N SER A 6 -15.59 -11.53 -15.57
CA SER A 6 -15.31 -10.12 -15.86
C SER A 6 -16.57 -9.22 -15.83
N LYS A 7 -17.51 -9.49 -14.91
CA LYS A 7 -18.80 -8.77 -14.84
C LYS A 7 -18.80 -7.73 -13.73
N VAL A 8 -19.41 -6.57 -14.02
CA VAL A 8 -19.78 -5.61 -12.99
C VAL A 8 -21.08 -6.10 -12.35
N LEU A 9 -21.06 -6.34 -11.04
CA LEU A 9 -22.23 -6.84 -10.31
C LEU A 9 -23.18 -5.71 -9.90
N ASP A 10 -22.63 -4.53 -9.65
CA ASP A 10 -23.40 -3.39 -9.18
C ASP A 10 -22.71 -2.07 -9.56
N THR A 11 -23.48 -1.01 -9.74
CA THR A 11 -22.98 0.36 -9.97
C THR A 11 -23.90 1.33 -9.25
N GLN A 12 -23.34 2.05 -8.28
CA GLN A 12 -24.06 3.05 -7.49
C GLN A 12 -23.74 4.46 -8.00
N LEU A 13 -24.78 5.22 -8.35
CA LEU A 13 -24.69 6.66 -8.59
C LEU A 13 -25.16 7.38 -7.33
N ILE A 14 -24.27 8.15 -6.71
CA ILE A 14 -24.59 8.99 -5.55
C ILE A 14 -24.47 10.44 -5.98
N GLN A 15 -25.44 11.27 -5.63
CA GLN A 15 -25.38 12.71 -5.82
C GLN A 15 -25.13 13.44 -4.50
N SER A 16 -24.44 14.58 -4.56
CA SER A 16 -24.03 15.34 -3.36
C SER A 16 -25.21 15.93 -2.58
N ASN A 17 -26.37 16.11 -3.21
CA ASN A 17 -27.61 16.54 -2.57
C ASN A 17 -28.31 15.41 -1.76
N GLU A 18 -27.93 14.15 -1.98
CA GLU A 18 -28.44 13.01 -1.20
C GLU A 18 -27.69 12.82 0.13
N VAL A 19 -26.55 13.51 0.30
CA VAL A 19 -25.67 13.36 1.46
C VAL A 19 -25.21 14.72 1.98
N SER A 20 -24.57 14.74 3.15
CA SER A 20 -24.16 15.99 3.80
C SER A 20 -22.94 16.67 3.17
N SER A 21 -22.14 15.96 2.37
CA SER A 21 -20.94 16.50 1.71
C SER A 21 -20.42 15.56 0.62
N SER A 22 -19.54 16.05 -0.25
CA SER A 22 -18.82 15.21 -1.24
C SER A 22 -18.03 14.07 -0.58
N ASN A 23 -17.39 14.32 0.56
CA ASN A 23 -16.67 13.28 1.31
C ASN A 23 -17.60 12.18 1.86
N ALA A 24 -18.88 12.50 2.10
CA ALA A 24 -19.85 11.50 2.56
C ALA A 24 -20.31 10.57 1.43
N MET A 25 -20.16 10.98 0.16
CA MET A 25 -20.63 10.22 -1.00
C MET A 25 -19.91 8.88 -1.13
N GLU A 26 -18.60 8.82 -0.86
CA GLU A 26 -17.83 7.57 -0.95
C GLU A 26 -18.34 6.52 0.04
N LEU A 27 -18.57 6.92 1.30
CA LEU A 27 -19.09 6.01 2.31
C LEU A 27 -20.53 5.59 2.00
N GLU A 28 -21.35 6.50 1.50
CA GLU A 28 -22.73 6.19 1.14
C GLU A 28 -22.79 5.22 -0.04
N GLY A 29 -22.00 5.45 -1.09
CA GLY A 29 -21.90 4.53 -2.22
C GLY A 29 -21.44 3.13 -1.80
N LEU A 30 -20.45 3.06 -0.91
CA LEU A 30 -20.00 1.80 -0.34
C LEU A 30 -21.14 1.07 0.39
N LYS A 31 -21.86 1.75 1.28
CA LYS A 31 -22.97 1.16 2.03
C LYS A 31 -24.05 0.60 1.12
N ARG A 32 -24.47 1.37 0.11
CA ARG A 32 -25.51 0.95 -0.83
C ARG A 32 -25.06 -0.27 -1.64
N GLY A 33 -23.82 -0.27 -2.13
CA GLY A 33 -23.27 -1.41 -2.87
C GLY A 33 -23.14 -2.68 -2.00
N LEU A 34 -22.63 -2.55 -0.77
CA LEU A 34 -22.55 -3.68 0.16
C LEU A 34 -23.93 -4.24 0.51
N GLN A 35 -24.91 -3.37 0.79
CA GLN A 35 -26.26 -3.79 1.10
C GLN A 35 -26.90 -4.51 -0.10
N LYS A 36 -26.76 -3.96 -1.31
CA LYS A 36 -27.31 -4.55 -2.53
C LYS A 36 -26.79 -5.97 -2.77
N LEU A 37 -25.48 -6.19 -2.61
CA LEU A 37 -24.87 -7.52 -2.76
C LEU A 37 -25.39 -8.51 -1.69
N LYS A 38 -25.53 -8.05 -0.44
CA LYS A 38 -26.07 -8.88 0.65
C LYS A 38 -27.53 -9.26 0.42
N ASP A 39 -28.35 -8.33 -0.06
CA ASP A 39 -29.77 -8.57 -0.37
C ASP A 39 -29.92 -9.62 -1.49
N GLU A 40 -28.95 -9.71 -2.40
CA GLU A 40 -28.88 -10.74 -3.44
C GLU A 40 -28.24 -12.06 -2.96
N GLY A 41 -27.95 -12.18 -1.66
CA GLY A 41 -27.36 -13.38 -1.06
C GLY A 41 -25.87 -13.56 -1.32
N VAL A 42 -25.17 -12.54 -1.82
CA VAL A 42 -23.73 -12.59 -2.05
C VAL A 42 -22.98 -12.45 -0.73
N THR A 43 -22.17 -13.45 -0.39
CA THR A 43 -21.26 -13.38 0.77
C THR A 43 -19.97 -12.68 0.35
N ILE A 44 -19.66 -11.56 1.00
CA ILE A 44 -18.47 -10.75 0.72
C ILE A 44 -17.38 -11.16 1.71
N ALA A 45 -16.37 -11.90 1.22
CA ALA A 45 -15.24 -12.31 2.05
C ALA A 45 -14.29 -11.15 2.34
N SER A 46 -14.02 -10.31 1.33
CA SER A 46 -13.11 -9.19 1.46
C SER A 46 -13.49 -8.03 0.54
N ILE A 47 -12.95 -6.85 0.84
CA ILE A 47 -13.08 -5.65 0.01
C ILE A 47 -11.77 -4.87 -0.01
N THR A 48 -11.42 -4.34 -1.18
CA THR A 48 -10.27 -3.45 -1.36
C THR A 48 -10.78 -2.04 -1.64
N THR A 49 -10.33 -1.06 -0.86
CA THR A 49 -10.71 0.35 -1.05
C THR A 49 -9.52 1.28 -0.97
N ASP A 50 -9.77 2.56 -1.27
CA ASP A 50 -8.89 3.65 -0.90
C ASP A 50 -8.77 3.82 0.62
N ARG A 51 -7.80 4.64 1.04
CA ARG A 51 -7.51 4.95 2.44
C ARG A 51 -8.43 6.03 3.04
N HIS A 52 -9.71 6.04 2.66
CA HIS A 52 -10.65 7.03 3.15
C HIS A 52 -11.07 6.72 4.60
N GLY A 53 -10.91 7.70 5.50
CA GLY A 53 -11.03 7.46 6.96
C GLY A 53 -12.43 7.06 7.42
N SER A 54 -13.49 7.55 6.76
CA SER A 54 -14.86 7.19 7.13
C SER A 54 -15.23 5.77 6.68
N VAL A 55 -14.71 5.33 5.53
CA VAL A 55 -14.83 3.95 5.04
C VAL A 55 -14.11 2.99 6.00
N GLN A 56 -12.86 3.28 6.36
CA GLN A 56 -12.11 2.47 7.33
C GLN A 56 -12.85 2.34 8.68
N LYS A 57 -13.43 3.45 9.16
CA LYS A 57 -14.22 3.44 10.39
C LYS A 57 -15.47 2.55 10.25
N TYR A 58 -16.20 2.69 9.15
CA TYR A 58 -17.40 1.92 8.90
C TYR A 58 -17.10 0.42 8.78
N MET A 59 -16.09 0.03 8.01
CA MET A 59 -15.70 -1.38 7.87
C MET A 59 -15.36 -2.00 9.22
N ARG A 60 -14.54 -1.32 10.03
CA ARG A 60 -14.15 -1.79 11.38
C ARG A 60 -15.34 -1.93 12.33
N GLU A 61 -16.28 -1.00 12.31
CA GLU A 61 -17.35 -0.92 13.33
C GLU A 61 -18.66 -1.59 12.92
N LYS A 62 -18.93 -1.71 11.62
CA LYS A 62 -20.21 -2.18 11.08
C LYS A 62 -20.09 -3.43 10.21
N GLU A 63 -18.91 -3.69 9.64
CA GLU A 63 -18.67 -4.84 8.77
C GLU A 63 -17.43 -5.65 9.20
N PRO A 64 -17.27 -6.01 10.49
CA PRO A 64 -16.03 -6.61 11.01
C PRO A 64 -15.76 -8.02 10.47
N SER A 65 -16.76 -8.69 9.89
CA SER A 65 -16.61 -10.01 9.26
C SER A 65 -16.05 -9.95 7.84
N ILE A 66 -16.00 -8.76 7.22
CA ILE A 66 -15.44 -8.56 5.89
C ILE A 66 -13.99 -8.13 6.04
N GLU A 67 -13.06 -8.87 5.44
CA GLU A 67 -11.66 -8.47 5.42
C GLU A 67 -11.47 -7.19 4.60
N HIS A 68 -10.91 -6.15 5.22
CA HIS A 68 -10.72 -4.85 4.56
C HIS A 68 -9.25 -4.62 4.19
N TRP A 69 -9.01 -4.47 2.89
CA TRP A 69 -7.70 -4.22 2.30
C TRP A 69 -7.60 -2.84 1.64
N PHE A 70 -6.37 -2.36 1.49
CA PHE A 70 -6.06 -1.13 0.77
C PHE A 70 -5.50 -1.39 -0.61
N ASP A 71 -5.95 -0.59 -1.57
CA ASP A 71 -5.41 -0.59 -2.92
C ASP A 71 -3.92 -0.22 -2.91
N VAL A 72 -3.10 -1.19 -3.33
CA VAL A 72 -1.65 -1.09 -3.45
C VAL A 72 -1.22 0.09 -4.32
N TRP A 73 -1.94 0.37 -5.41
CA TRP A 73 -1.62 1.48 -6.30
C TRP A 73 -1.76 2.82 -5.60
N HIS A 74 -2.84 3.03 -4.84
CA HIS A 74 -3.05 4.28 -4.09
C HIS A 74 -1.97 4.49 -3.02
N VAL A 75 -1.52 3.42 -2.34
CA VAL A 75 -0.42 3.49 -1.37
C VAL A 75 0.92 3.78 -2.04
N ALA A 76 1.28 3.03 -3.09
CA ALA A 76 2.51 3.21 -3.85
C ALA A 76 2.61 4.62 -4.46
N LYS A 77 1.52 5.11 -5.06
CA LYS A 77 1.40 6.48 -5.58
C LYS A 77 1.61 7.53 -4.49
N GLY A 78 1.05 7.31 -3.30
CA GLY A 78 1.23 8.20 -2.15
C GLY A 78 2.69 8.28 -1.68
N ILE A 79 3.37 7.13 -1.61
CA ILE A 79 4.81 7.06 -1.27
C ILE A 79 5.64 7.77 -2.35
N ARG A 80 5.40 7.46 -3.62
CA ARG A 80 6.08 8.06 -4.77
C ARG A 80 5.98 9.59 -4.75
N LYS A 81 4.79 10.13 -4.55
CA LYS A 81 4.58 11.60 -4.43
C LYS A 81 5.41 12.22 -3.31
N LYS A 82 5.52 11.56 -2.15
CA LYS A 82 6.35 12.05 -1.03
C LYS A 82 7.84 12.03 -1.36
N LEU A 83 8.31 10.97 -2.01
CA LEU A 83 9.70 10.85 -2.46
C LEU A 83 10.02 11.92 -3.51
N ASP A 84 9.17 12.07 -4.51
CA ASP A 84 9.33 13.04 -5.59
C ASP A 84 9.36 14.47 -5.05
N ALA A 85 8.49 14.80 -4.09
CA ALA A 85 8.48 16.10 -3.44
C ALA A 85 9.78 16.40 -2.68
N LYS A 86 10.34 15.42 -1.96
CA LYS A 86 11.63 15.59 -1.25
C LYS A 86 12.81 15.65 -2.21
N GLY A 87 12.83 14.79 -3.23
CA GLY A 87 13.92 14.64 -4.18
C GLY A 87 14.14 15.85 -5.10
N LYS A 88 13.20 16.79 -5.16
CA LYS A 88 13.41 18.10 -5.81
C LYS A 88 14.54 18.93 -5.17
N ARG A 89 14.89 18.67 -3.90
CA ARG A 89 16.03 19.32 -3.25
C ARG A 89 17.33 18.68 -3.76
N LYS A 90 18.29 19.49 -4.22
CA LYS A 90 19.56 19.01 -4.80
C LYS A 90 20.26 17.94 -3.95
N ILE A 91 20.35 18.14 -2.64
CA ILE A 91 20.97 17.19 -1.70
C ILE A 91 20.20 15.87 -1.54
N LEU A 92 18.92 15.81 -1.92
CA LEU A 92 18.05 14.63 -1.82
C LEU A 92 17.71 14.03 -3.19
N ASN A 93 18.36 14.48 -4.28
CA ASN A 93 17.99 14.10 -5.64
C ASN A 93 18.04 12.59 -5.90
N ILE A 94 18.94 11.89 -5.21
CA ILE A 94 19.03 10.42 -5.22
C ILE A 94 17.69 9.73 -4.88
N LEU A 95 16.81 10.36 -4.09
CA LEU A 95 15.48 9.81 -3.80
C LEU A 95 14.58 9.74 -5.04
N LEU A 96 14.78 10.60 -6.05
CA LEU A 96 14.06 10.53 -7.33
C LEU A 96 14.45 9.27 -8.10
N MET A 97 15.72 8.90 -8.10
CA MET A 97 16.24 7.71 -8.77
C MET A 97 15.64 6.43 -8.16
N TRP A 98 15.49 6.41 -6.84
CA TRP A 98 14.89 5.29 -6.11
C TRP A 98 13.35 5.25 -6.13
N SER A 99 12.69 6.37 -6.49
CA SER A 99 11.24 6.53 -6.39
C SER A 99 10.44 5.44 -7.12
N LYS A 100 10.87 5.07 -8.33
CA LYS A 100 10.24 3.99 -9.12
C LYS A 100 10.47 2.62 -8.48
N SER A 101 11.71 2.30 -8.11
CA SER A 101 12.07 1.03 -7.47
C SER A 101 11.34 0.82 -6.15
N ILE A 102 11.23 1.87 -5.33
CA ILE A 102 10.47 1.85 -4.08
C ILE A 102 8.98 1.61 -4.36
N SER A 103 8.42 2.24 -5.40
CA SER A 103 7.03 2.00 -5.79
C SER A 103 6.80 0.55 -6.19
N HIS A 104 7.70 -0.05 -6.99
CA HIS A 104 7.63 -1.47 -7.35
C HIS A 104 7.79 -2.39 -6.14
N HIS A 105 8.63 -2.02 -5.19
CA HIS A 105 8.81 -2.77 -3.96
C HIS A 105 7.49 -2.88 -3.16
N VAL A 106 6.64 -1.85 -3.15
CA VAL A 106 5.30 -1.91 -2.52
C VAL A 106 4.44 -3.02 -3.14
N TYR A 107 4.45 -3.17 -4.47
CA TYR A 107 3.72 -4.26 -5.14
C TYR A 107 4.34 -5.63 -4.84
N TRP A 108 5.66 -5.71 -4.82
CA TRP A 108 6.36 -6.95 -4.51
C TRP A 108 6.08 -7.43 -3.08
N VAL A 109 6.09 -6.54 -2.08
CA VAL A 109 5.78 -6.93 -0.70
C VAL A 109 4.32 -7.35 -0.53
N ALA A 110 3.38 -6.71 -1.23
CA ALA A 110 1.97 -7.11 -1.19
C ALA A 110 1.75 -8.49 -1.83
N SER A 111 2.25 -8.68 -3.05
CA SER A 111 2.06 -9.93 -3.82
C SER A 111 2.75 -11.16 -3.22
N THR A 112 3.86 -10.98 -2.51
CA THR A 112 4.64 -12.12 -1.99
C THR A 112 4.31 -12.49 -0.55
N SER A 113 3.38 -11.81 0.11
CA SER A 113 3.13 -11.98 1.55
C SER A 113 1.75 -12.55 1.89
N GLN A 114 0.91 -12.85 0.89
CA GLN A 114 -0.35 -13.59 1.07
C GLN A 114 -1.28 -12.99 2.15
N GLY A 115 -1.27 -11.67 2.32
CA GLY A 115 -2.08 -10.98 3.33
C GLY A 115 -1.56 -11.06 4.77
N ASP A 116 -0.39 -11.65 5.02
CA ASP A 116 0.26 -11.65 6.34
C ASP A 116 0.80 -10.25 6.66
N GLY A 117 0.01 -9.47 7.41
CA GLY A 117 0.34 -8.08 7.77
C GLY A 117 1.74 -7.91 8.39
N PRO A 118 2.12 -8.68 9.43
CA PRO A 118 3.48 -8.69 9.97
C PRO A 118 4.57 -8.94 8.90
N LEU A 119 4.39 -9.93 8.03
CA LEU A 119 5.36 -10.23 6.97
C LEU A 119 5.42 -9.10 5.92
N VAL A 120 4.29 -8.52 5.52
CA VAL A 120 4.24 -7.38 4.58
C VAL A 120 5.02 -6.20 5.17
N VAL A 121 4.83 -5.90 6.46
CA VAL A 121 5.55 -4.82 7.15
C VAL A 121 7.04 -5.11 7.22
N GLU A 122 7.44 -6.34 7.54
CA GLU A 122 8.86 -6.68 7.67
C GLU A 122 9.59 -6.61 6.32
N LYS A 123 8.99 -7.16 5.27
CA LYS A 123 9.50 -6.98 3.91
C LYS A 123 9.51 -5.51 3.51
N TRP A 124 8.49 -4.73 3.85
CA TRP A 124 8.52 -3.29 3.56
C TRP A 124 9.71 -2.59 4.24
N LEU A 125 9.99 -2.92 5.50
CA LEU A 125 11.11 -2.36 6.25
C LEU A 125 12.48 -2.81 5.71
N SER A 126 12.56 -4.00 5.08
CA SER A 126 13.79 -4.47 4.43
C SER A 126 14.29 -3.52 3.33
N LEU A 127 13.40 -2.68 2.77
CA LEU A 127 13.76 -1.63 1.83
C LEU A 127 14.94 -0.78 2.30
N LEU A 128 15.01 -0.46 3.60
CA LEU A 128 16.10 0.36 4.15
C LEU A 128 17.45 -0.34 4.11
N ASN A 129 17.47 -1.67 4.13
CA ASN A 129 18.68 -2.45 3.87
C ASN A 129 18.96 -2.51 2.36
N HIS A 130 17.93 -2.74 1.54
CA HIS A 130 18.08 -2.85 0.08
C HIS A 130 18.71 -1.60 -0.53
N VAL A 131 18.24 -0.40 -0.15
CA VAL A 131 18.76 0.87 -0.71
C VAL A 131 20.22 1.17 -0.34
N ILE A 132 20.81 0.41 0.59
CA ILE A 132 22.23 0.48 0.97
C ILE A 132 23.00 -0.80 0.62
N ASN A 133 22.44 -1.61 -0.30
CA ASN A 133 22.99 -2.88 -0.77
C ASN A 133 23.19 -3.95 0.32
N VAL A 134 22.35 -3.95 1.35
CA VAL A 134 22.30 -4.98 2.38
C VAL A 134 21.11 -5.90 2.11
N HIS A 135 21.39 -7.20 1.94
CA HIS A 135 20.41 -8.21 1.51
C HIS A 135 20.11 -9.28 2.56
N THR A 136 20.57 -9.06 3.79
CA THR A 136 20.37 -9.94 4.94
C THR A 136 20.06 -9.12 6.20
N GLY A 137 19.66 -9.80 7.27
CA GLY A 137 19.39 -9.19 8.57
C GLY A 137 18.21 -8.22 8.58
N HIS A 138 17.13 -8.52 7.85
CA HIS A 138 15.96 -7.62 7.80
C HIS A 138 15.07 -7.76 9.04
N GLY A 139 14.61 -8.98 9.36
CA GLY A 139 13.84 -9.25 10.57
C GLY A 139 13.67 -10.75 10.84
N GLN A 140 12.62 -11.14 11.57
CA GLN A 140 12.39 -12.52 12.00
C GLN A 140 11.64 -13.36 10.97
N LEU A 141 10.71 -12.76 10.22
CA LEU A 141 9.87 -13.43 9.22
C LEU A 141 10.49 -13.44 7.82
N PHE A 142 11.45 -12.55 7.56
CA PHE A 142 12.14 -12.33 6.31
C PHE A 142 13.61 -12.01 6.59
N GLN A 143 14.44 -13.03 6.87
CA GLN A 143 15.83 -12.76 7.28
C GLN A 143 16.73 -12.28 6.13
N SER A 144 16.45 -12.67 4.89
CA SER A 144 17.26 -12.35 3.70
C SER A 144 16.45 -12.26 2.42
N CYS A 145 16.99 -11.55 1.43
CA CYS A 145 16.44 -11.49 0.08
C CYS A 145 16.29 -12.88 -0.56
N VAL A 146 15.26 -13.02 -1.41
CA VAL A 146 14.92 -14.26 -2.13
C VAL A 146 15.36 -14.25 -3.60
N HIS A 147 16.24 -13.32 -3.96
CA HIS A 147 16.82 -13.24 -5.29
C HIS A 147 18.26 -13.80 -5.30
N GLY A 148 18.70 -14.28 -6.46
CA GLY A 148 20.11 -14.62 -6.68
C GLY A 148 21.02 -13.38 -6.64
N PRO A 149 22.34 -13.55 -6.85
CA PRO A 149 23.26 -12.43 -6.93
C PRO A 149 22.77 -11.39 -7.94
N LEU A 150 22.81 -10.11 -7.56
CA LEU A 150 22.57 -9.03 -8.50
C LEU A 150 23.68 -9.04 -9.55
N GLU A 151 23.34 -8.78 -10.81
CA GLU A 151 24.34 -8.70 -11.88
C GLU A 151 25.38 -7.64 -11.52
N GLN A 152 26.66 -7.95 -11.71
CA GLN A 152 27.80 -7.08 -11.34
C GLN A 152 27.77 -5.70 -12.02
N ASN A 153 26.94 -5.54 -13.06
CA ASN A 153 26.76 -4.31 -13.82
C ASN A 153 25.56 -3.47 -13.37
N ASP A 154 24.89 -3.80 -12.25
CA ASP A 154 23.86 -2.94 -11.68
C ASP A 154 24.54 -1.76 -10.96
N GLU A 155 25.05 -0.80 -11.74
CA GLU A 155 25.62 0.48 -11.31
C GLU A 155 24.53 1.37 -10.66
N ARG A 156 23.96 0.91 -9.54
CA ARG A 156 23.04 1.72 -8.75
C ARG A 156 23.79 2.67 -7.85
N ASP A 157 23.30 3.91 -7.80
CA ASP A 157 23.65 4.86 -6.76
C ASP A 157 23.02 4.45 -5.43
N TRP A 158 23.74 3.62 -4.66
CA TRP A 158 23.35 3.22 -3.33
C TRP A 158 23.35 4.40 -2.36
N LEU A 159 22.40 4.41 -1.43
CA LEU A 159 22.41 5.38 -0.35
C LEU A 159 23.50 5.03 0.67
N ILE A 160 24.07 6.05 1.30
CA ILE A 160 24.99 5.86 2.42
C ILE A 160 24.17 5.86 3.71
N LYS A 161 24.29 4.80 4.52
CA LYS A 161 23.60 4.71 5.82
C LYS A 161 23.93 5.91 6.71
N GLY A 162 22.90 6.53 7.30
CA GLY A 162 23.07 7.70 8.16
C GLY A 162 23.25 9.04 7.43
N SER A 163 23.42 9.03 6.10
CA SER A 163 23.39 10.25 5.27
C SER A 163 22.04 10.96 5.35
N LYS A 164 22.00 12.24 4.94
CA LYS A 164 20.76 13.02 4.91
C LYS A 164 19.68 12.38 4.03
N PRO A 165 19.95 11.92 2.79
CA PRO A 165 18.96 11.19 2.00
C PRO A 165 18.42 9.93 2.69
N TYR A 166 19.30 9.14 3.30
CA TYR A 166 18.91 7.92 4.01
C TYR A 166 17.96 8.22 5.17
N LYS A 167 18.29 9.20 6.02
CA LYS A 167 17.44 9.60 7.14
C LYS A 167 16.08 10.12 6.68
N GLU A 168 16.04 10.89 5.60
CA GLU A 168 14.80 11.40 5.02
C GLU A 168 13.90 10.29 4.45
N LEU A 169 14.51 9.28 3.82
CA LEU A 169 13.81 8.08 3.37
C LEU A 169 13.30 7.26 4.56
N GLU A 170 14.14 7.05 5.58
CA GLU A 170 13.79 6.31 6.79
C GLU A 170 12.56 6.92 7.50
N LEU A 171 12.46 8.25 7.57
CA LEU A 171 11.28 8.94 8.12
C LEU A 171 10.00 8.65 7.34
N ILE A 172 10.09 8.48 6.01
CA ILE A 172 8.93 8.09 5.18
C ILE A 172 8.59 6.63 5.45
N VAL A 173 9.57 5.74 5.32
CA VAL A 173 9.40 4.29 5.39
C VAL A 173 8.88 3.83 6.75
N LYS A 174 9.41 4.40 7.84
CA LYS A 174 9.02 4.07 9.23
C LYS A 174 7.85 4.90 9.77
N SER A 175 7.16 5.66 8.92
CA SER A 175 6.01 6.46 9.36
C SER A 175 4.94 5.55 9.96
N LYS A 176 4.52 5.82 11.21
CA LYS A 176 3.54 4.97 11.93
C LYS A 176 2.23 4.76 11.16
N LEU A 177 1.71 5.81 10.52
CA LEU A 177 0.50 5.71 9.71
C LEU A 177 0.73 4.87 8.46
N LEU A 178 1.87 5.05 7.80
CA LEU A 178 2.20 4.24 6.63
C LEU A 178 2.35 2.76 6.99
N LEU A 179 3.01 2.43 8.10
CA LEU A 179 3.18 1.03 8.51
C LEU A 179 1.84 0.34 8.80
N LYS A 180 0.86 1.06 9.34
CA LYS A 180 -0.51 0.55 9.48
C LYS A 180 -1.16 0.28 8.13
N ASP A 181 -0.99 1.20 7.17
CA ASP A 181 -1.52 1.01 5.81
C ASP A 181 -0.82 -0.16 5.09
N ILE A 182 0.50 -0.28 5.24
CA ILE A 182 1.33 -1.34 4.65
C ILE A 182 0.87 -2.72 5.16
N ALA A 183 0.53 -2.84 6.45
CA ALA A 183 0.04 -4.10 7.02
C ALA A 183 -1.30 -4.57 6.43
N CYS A 184 -2.03 -3.69 5.74
CA CYS A 184 -3.35 -3.96 5.18
C CYS A 184 -3.36 -3.81 3.65
N LEU A 185 -2.23 -3.96 2.96
CA LEU A 185 -2.19 -3.99 1.50
C LEU A 185 -2.95 -5.20 0.96
N SER A 186 -3.76 -5.00 -0.08
CA SER A 186 -4.46 -6.11 -0.72
C SER A 186 -3.45 -7.15 -1.26
N PRO A 187 -3.62 -8.44 -0.94
CA PRO A 187 -2.84 -9.48 -1.59
C PRO A 187 -3.13 -9.49 -3.10
N ALA A 188 -2.13 -9.91 -3.89
CA ALA A 188 -2.28 -10.07 -5.34
C ALA A 188 -3.01 -11.37 -5.69
#